data_AF-A0A2V8BPH4-F1
#
_entry.id   AF-A0A2V8BPH4-F1
#
_cell.length_a   1.000
_cell.length_b   1.000
_cell.length_c   1.000
_cell.angle_alpha   90.00
_cell.angle_beta   90.00
_cell.angle_gamma   90.00
#
_symmetry.space_group_name_H-M   'P 1'
#
loop_
_entity.id
_entity.type
_entity.pdbx_description
1 polymer ?
#
loop_
_entity_poly.entity_id
_entity_poly.type
_entity_poly.pdbx_seq_one_letter_code
_entity_poly.pdbx_strand_id
1 'polypeptide(L)'
;MTTPNRWLPVVGGVMMNMALGMFYGMSIFMLPLEKEFGWTRAQTSWVTTIGLALIAAWYVVAGYIQDRRGPRPVAVVGGLLFSLGFFLASFTGSLPMFYLTAGVIAGTGSGFGYVVPTSVGSKWFPDKRGLVIGMMVGGYGAGSGVFGPIASALIERVGWRSTFQILSLVFLAMTMTGAYLLQNPPAGYRPEGWDPSRARAAARGGADVAASEMVRTPTFWALWIAYCLGTTAGTMVISQLVPFARAAGHSAAVAAFALTVGAIGSASGRVLSGWISDHVGRLNTLRVMLLVSACAMPLLFALRENLALFYALLALVYYCYGTQLSVYASTSADFYGTKNVGFNYGLLLLAWGVAAIFGPFLGGRVFVATGEYRVAFLVAAGISRFFHRLFQPDKRGRADRPAFLLVRSWLRRRANLDQQRVRRLHGHVDDNAIADFHIVETRGLPGSLEGRFVGQRERFGRLCRRLHGDRLSRDLRDDAADMYVVTVRKGERSGEDGRDREGNQSLHGCSLC
;
A
#
# COMPACT_ATOMS: atom_id res chain seq x y z
N MET A 1 -25.14 15.47 -24.93
CA MET A 1 -23.99 15.99 -24.14
C MET A 1 -22.75 15.29 -24.67
N THR A 2 -21.88 16.00 -25.39
CA THR A 2 -20.60 15.43 -25.85
C THR A 2 -19.82 14.98 -24.62
N THR A 3 -19.58 13.68 -24.49
CA THR A 3 -18.76 13.13 -23.41
C THR A 3 -17.39 13.82 -23.45
N PRO A 4 -16.97 14.50 -22.37
CA PRO A 4 -15.65 15.12 -22.33
C PRO A 4 -14.59 14.06 -22.65
N ASN A 5 -13.56 14.43 -23.42
CA ASN A 5 -12.49 13.50 -23.78
C ASN A 5 -11.85 12.91 -22.52
N ARG A 6 -12.13 11.63 -22.24
CA ARG A 6 -11.68 10.92 -21.03
C ARG A 6 -10.16 10.85 -20.88
N TRP A 7 -9.41 11.11 -21.95
CA TRP A 7 -7.94 11.14 -21.93
C TRP A 7 -7.35 12.46 -21.44
N LEU A 8 -8.10 13.55 -21.46
CA LEU A 8 -7.62 14.85 -21.02
C LEU A 8 -7.22 14.86 -19.52
N PRO A 9 -7.98 14.23 -18.60
CA PRO A 9 -7.53 14.00 -17.24
C PRO A 9 -6.23 13.19 -17.12
N VAL A 10 -5.94 12.29 -18.08
CA VAL A 10 -4.70 11.50 -18.11
C VAL A 10 -3.50 12.40 -18.38
N VAL A 11 -3.61 13.28 -19.38
CA VAL A 11 -2.56 14.27 -19.68
C VAL A 11 -2.32 15.17 -18.45
N GLY A 12 -3.39 15.68 -17.84
CA GLY A 12 -3.29 16.48 -16.62
C GLY A 12 -2.64 15.74 -15.46
N GLY A 13 -3.01 14.47 -15.27
CA GLY A 13 -2.43 13.60 -14.25
C GLY A 13 -0.94 13.33 -14.44
N VAL A 14 -0.51 13.07 -15.68
CA VAL A 14 0.90 12.87 -16.04
C VAL A 14 1.69 14.16 -15.82
N MET A 15 1.19 15.31 -16.30
CA MET A 15 1.85 16.61 -16.11
C MET A 15 2.04 16.93 -14.63
N MET A 16 0.97 16.80 -13.84
CA MET A 16 1.01 17.07 -12.41
C MET A 16 2.02 16.16 -11.71
N ASN A 17 1.90 14.85 -11.90
CA ASN A 17 2.81 13.90 -11.25
C ASN A 17 4.24 14.04 -11.73
N MET A 18 4.49 14.42 -13.00
CA MET A 18 5.84 14.64 -13.51
C MET A 18 6.53 15.82 -12.83
N ALA A 19 5.82 16.92 -12.55
CA ALA A 19 6.35 18.01 -11.75
C ALA A 19 6.66 17.56 -10.31
N LEU A 20 5.70 16.90 -9.64
CA LEU A 20 5.87 16.41 -8.27
C LEU A 20 6.99 15.35 -8.16
N GLY A 21 7.21 14.59 -9.24
CA GLY A 21 8.26 13.57 -9.35
C GLY A 21 9.68 14.11 -9.25
N MET A 22 9.89 15.42 -9.47
CA MET A 22 11.17 16.08 -9.23
C MET A 22 11.64 15.92 -7.77
N PHE A 23 10.74 15.60 -6.83
CA PHE A 23 11.12 15.34 -5.45
C PHE A 23 12.17 14.22 -5.30
N TYR A 24 12.17 13.22 -6.18
CA TYR A 24 13.23 12.20 -6.20
C TYR A 24 14.58 12.72 -6.73
N GLY A 25 14.58 13.82 -7.48
CA GLY A 25 15.76 14.50 -7.99
C GLY A 25 16.36 15.53 -7.02
N MET A 26 15.84 15.67 -5.80
CA MET A 26 16.31 16.65 -4.81
C MET A 26 17.80 16.52 -4.45
N SER A 27 18.37 15.33 -4.66
CA SER A 27 19.80 15.06 -4.43
C SER A 27 20.74 15.90 -5.31
N ILE A 28 20.26 16.43 -6.44
CA ILE A 28 21.03 17.28 -7.36
C ILE A 28 21.36 18.64 -6.71
N PHE A 29 20.46 19.17 -5.89
CA PHE A 29 20.66 20.45 -5.19
C PHE A 29 21.54 20.34 -3.94
N MET A 30 21.79 19.12 -3.45
CA MET A 30 22.53 18.92 -2.20
C MET A 30 24.01 19.36 -2.35
N LEU A 31 24.67 19.02 -3.46
CA LEU A 31 26.09 19.35 -3.63
C LEU A 31 26.37 20.87 -3.68
N PRO A 32 25.61 21.70 -4.43
CA PRO A 32 25.74 23.15 -4.35
C PRO A 32 25.50 23.72 -2.95
N LEU A 33 24.49 23.23 -2.22
CA LEU A 33 24.19 23.67 -0.86
C LEU A 33 25.28 23.29 0.14
N GLU A 34 25.85 22.09 0.02
CA GLU A 34 27.00 21.64 0.82
C GLU A 34 28.22 22.53 0.59
N LYS A 35 28.47 22.96 -0.65
CA LYS A 35 29.58 23.87 -1.00
C LYS A 35 29.39 25.28 -0.45
N GLU A 36 28.17 25.83 -0.50
CA GLU A 36 27.89 27.20 -0.03
C GLU A 36 27.86 27.31 1.50
N PHE A 37 27.20 26.36 2.17
CA PHE A 37 26.97 26.44 3.62
C PHE A 37 27.87 25.53 4.47
N GLY A 38 28.70 24.69 3.85
CA GLY A 38 29.55 23.73 4.56
C GLY A 38 28.77 22.62 5.28
N TRP A 39 27.51 22.39 4.92
CA TRP A 39 26.69 21.35 5.54
C TRP A 39 27.19 19.96 5.19
N THR A 40 26.98 19.01 6.09
CA THR A 40 27.31 17.61 5.84
C THR A 40 26.29 16.94 4.93
N ARG A 41 26.72 15.92 4.17
CA ARG A 41 25.82 15.13 3.31
C ARG A 41 24.65 14.49 4.09
N ALA A 42 24.90 14.11 5.34
CA ALA A 42 23.87 13.54 6.20
C ALA A 42 22.78 14.57 6.53
N GLN A 43 23.16 15.81 6.83
CA GLN A 43 22.23 16.91 7.07
C GLN A 43 21.38 17.21 5.84
N THR A 44 21.98 17.39 4.66
CA THR A 44 21.21 17.69 3.43
C THR A 44 20.29 16.54 3.02
N SER A 45 20.67 15.29 3.28
CA SER A 45 19.86 14.12 2.96
C SER A 45 18.56 14.03 3.76
N TRP A 46 18.52 14.57 4.99
CA TRP A 46 17.31 14.56 5.82
C TRP A 46 16.12 15.30 5.18
N VAL A 47 16.35 16.30 4.33
CA VAL A 47 15.28 16.97 3.56
C VAL A 47 14.45 15.97 2.79
N THR A 48 15.12 15.05 2.08
CA THR A 48 14.44 14.08 1.22
C THR A 48 13.69 13.06 2.07
N THR A 49 14.29 12.60 3.17
CA THR A 49 13.65 11.67 4.11
C THR A 49 12.39 12.26 4.75
N ILE A 50 12.46 13.50 5.24
CA ILE A 50 11.31 14.23 5.82
C ILE A 50 10.20 14.35 4.78
N GLY A 51 10.55 14.74 3.55
CA GLY A 51 9.57 14.91 2.49
C GLY A 51 8.89 13.61 2.07
N LEU A 52 9.63 12.51 1.90
CA LEU A 52 9.03 11.21 1.55
C LEU A 52 8.11 10.69 2.65
N ALA A 53 8.47 10.88 3.92
CA ALA A 53 7.61 10.53 5.04
C ALA A 53 6.30 11.35 5.03
N LEU A 54 6.40 12.64 4.77
CA LEU A 54 5.24 13.53 4.68
C LEU A 54 4.38 13.25 3.45
N ILE A 55 4.97 12.86 2.32
CA ILE A 55 4.21 12.40 1.15
C ILE A 55 3.31 11.24 1.55
N ALA A 56 3.86 10.21 2.21
CA ALA A 56 3.07 9.04 2.62
C ALA A 56 1.98 9.41 3.65
N ALA A 57 2.30 10.25 4.63
CA ALA A 57 1.36 10.66 5.67
C ALA A 57 0.21 11.52 5.10
N TRP A 58 0.53 12.56 4.34
CA TRP A 58 -0.46 13.48 3.77
C TRP A 58 -1.28 12.86 2.65
N TYR A 59 -0.78 11.82 1.97
CA TYR A 59 -1.55 11.11 0.96
C TYR A 59 -2.87 10.56 1.52
N VAL A 60 -2.86 10.04 2.75
CA VAL A 60 -4.05 9.51 3.43
C VAL A 60 -5.08 10.62 3.64
N VAL A 61 -4.64 11.75 4.20
CA VAL A 61 -5.50 12.91 4.47
C VAL A 61 -6.04 13.50 3.17
N ALA A 62 -5.18 13.64 2.16
CA ALA A 62 -5.55 14.14 0.85
C ALA A 62 -6.55 13.22 0.15
N GLY A 63 -6.38 11.89 0.25
CA GLY A 63 -7.33 10.90 -0.26
C GLY A 63 -8.71 11.03 0.39
N TYR A 64 -8.76 11.19 1.71
CA TYR A 64 -10.01 11.42 2.44
C TYR A 64 -10.72 12.72 2.01
N ILE A 65 -9.98 13.83 1.90
CA ILE A 65 -10.54 15.12 1.47
C ILE A 65 -11.04 15.02 0.03
N GLN A 66 -10.27 14.37 -0.84
CA GLN A 66 -10.59 14.20 -2.26
C GLN A 66 -11.87 13.40 -2.48
N ASP A 67 -12.05 12.31 -1.73
CA ASP A 67 -13.24 11.47 -1.88
C ASP A 67 -14.52 12.21 -1.44
N ARG A 68 -14.41 13.26 -0.61
CA ARG A 68 -15.54 14.10 -0.16
C ARG A 68 -15.75 15.41 -0.94
N ARG A 69 -14.66 16.13 -1.23
CA ARG A 69 -14.69 17.47 -1.85
C ARG A 69 -14.29 17.46 -3.33
N GLY A 70 -13.94 16.31 -3.87
CA GLY A 70 -13.49 16.14 -5.25
C GLY A 70 -11.98 16.39 -5.45
N PRO A 71 -11.47 16.14 -6.67
CA PRO A 71 -10.04 16.16 -6.99
C PRO A 71 -9.43 17.56 -7.05
N ARG A 72 -10.19 18.56 -7.54
CA ARG A 72 -9.66 19.90 -7.84
C ARG A 72 -9.09 20.64 -6.62
N PRO A 73 -9.79 20.77 -5.47
CA PRO A 73 -9.23 21.49 -4.33
C PRO A 73 -7.93 20.87 -3.82
N VAL A 74 -7.89 19.53 -3.80
CA VAL A 74 -6.72 18.76 -3.36
C VAL A 74 -5.55 18.95 -4.35
N ALA A 75 -5.84 18.96 -5.66
CA ALA A 75 -4.82 19.19 -6.68
C ALA A 75 -4.22 20.60 -6.63
N VAL A 76 -5.07 21.63 -6.47
CA VAL A 76 -4.65 23.02 -6.38
C VAL A 76 -3.79 23.24 -5.13
N VAL A 77 -4.23 22.75 -3.96
CA VAL A 77 -3.45 22.86 -2.72
C VAL A 77 -2.11 22.12 -2.86
N GLY A 78 -2.11 20.91 -3.43
CA GLY A 78 -0.88 20.14 -3.64
C GLY A 78 0.12 20.85 -4.56
N GLY A 79 -0.36 21.36 -5.71
CA GLY A 79 0.48 22.07 -6.67
C GLY A 79 1.03 23.40 -6.14
N LEU A 80 0.19 24.17 -5.44
CA LEU A 80 0.60 25.43 -4.81
C LEU A 80 1.65 25.21 -3.73
N LEU A 81 1.41 24.26 -2.81
CA LEU A 81 2.37 23.96 -1.74
C LEU A 81 3.68 23.42 -2.29
N PHE A 82 3.65 22.53 -3.29
CA PHE A 82 4.86 22.00 -3.89
C PHE A 82 5.70 23.10 -4.53
N SER A 83 5.07 23.93 -5.35
CA SER A 83 5.74 25.02 -6.07
C SER A 83 6.23 26.10 -5.10
N LEU A 84 5.41 26.45 -4.10
CA LEU A 84 5.80 27.39 -3.04
C LEU A 84 6.98 26.86 -2.23
N GLY A 85 7.00 25.57 -1.89
CA GLY A 85 8.11 24.94 -1.18
C GLY A 85 9.42 25.06 -1.95
N PHE A 86 9.41 24.82 -3.26
CA PHE A 86 10.58 25.02 -4.14
C PHE A 86 10.96 26.51 -4.25
N PHE A 87 9.98 27.40 -4.40
CA PHE A 87 10.25 28.84 -4.48
C PHE A 87 10.89 29.37 -3.20
N LEU A 88 10.33 29.03 -2.03
CA LEU A 88 10.87 29.41 -0.72
C LEU A 88 12.22 28.76 -0.44
N ALA A 89 12.47 27.55 -0.96
CA ALA A 89 13.77 26.90 -0.86
C ALA A 89 14.89 27.69 -1.55
N SER A 90 14.57 28.53 -2.56
CA SER A 90 15.58 29.40 -3.20
C SER A 90 16.17 30.47 -2.26
N PHE A 91 15.44 30.83 -1.20
CA PHE A 91 15.82 31.84 -0.23
C PHE A 91 16.46 31.24 1.02
N THR A 92 16.75 29.94 1.04
CA THR A 92 17.28 29.30 2.24
C THR A 92 18.66 29.82 2.57
N GLY A 93 18.85 30.19 3.84
CA GLY A 93 20.15 30.53 4.43
C GLY A 93 20.52 29.65 5.63
N SER A 94 19.62 28.76 6.04
CA SER A 94 19.83 27.88 7.20
C SER A 94 19.24 26.49 6.96
N LEU A 95 19.82 25.50 7.61
CA LEU A 95 19.41 24.10 7.49
C LEU A 95 17.94 23.88 7.95
N PRO A 96 17.47 24.47 9.07
CA PRO A 96 16.06 24.35 9.45
C PRO A 96 15.09 24.97 8.44
N MET A 97 15.46 26.10 7.81
CA MET A 97 14.65 26.71 6.76
C MET A 97 14.57 25.81 5.52
N PHE A 98 15.67 25.12 5.18
CA PHE A 98 15.68 24.15 4.08
C PHE A 98 14.81 22.92 4.42
N TYR A 99 14.86 22.41 5.64
CA TYR A 99 13.95 21.35 6.11
C TYR A 99 12.48 21.77 6.03
N LEU A 100 12.14 22.98 6.44
CA LEU A 100 10.77 23.48 6.42
C LEU A 100 10.26 23.66 4.98
N THR A 101 11.06 24.26 4.10
CA THR A 101 10.63 24.62 2.74
C THR A 101 10.65 23.43 1.79
N ALA A 102 11.84 22.87 1.53
CA ALA A 102 12.04 21.76 0.61
C ALA A 102 11.62 20.40 1.19
N GLY A 103 11.68 20.20 2.50
CA GLY A 103 11.22 18.97 3.15
C GLY A 103 9.72 19.01 3.43
N VAL A 104 9.30 19.91 4.32
CA VAL A 104 7.94 19.91 4.88
C VAL A 104 6.90 20.46 3.89
N ILE A 105 7.08 21.68 3.41
CA ILE A 105 6.10 22.34 2.53
C ILE A 105 6.02 21.62 1.18
N ALA A 106 7.16 21.39 0.53
CA ALA A 106 7.16 20.67 -0.75
C ALA A 106 6.72 19.21 -0.62
N GLY A 107 7.15 18.48 0.43
CA GLY A 107 6.70 17.11 0.68
C GLY A 107 5.19 17.01 0.93
N THR A 108 4.63 17.95 1.70
CA THR A 108 3.17 18.06 1.92
C THR A 108 2.45 18.31 0.59
N GLY A 109 2.95 19.23 -0.24
CA GLY A 109 2.41 19.50 -1.57
C GLY A 109 2.38 18.26 -2.47
N SER A 110 3.49 17.50 -2.51
CA SER A 110 3.55 16.22 -3.22
C SER A 110 2.56 15.19 -2.68
N GLY A 111 2.38 15.08 -1.36
CA GLY A 111 1.39 14.18 -0.76
C GLY A 111 -0.04 14.48 -1.20
N PHE A 112 -0.42 15.76 -1.19
CA PHE A 112 -1.73 16.21 -1.69
C PHE A 112 -1.87 16.02 -3.20
N GLY A 113 -0.84 16.32 -3.98
CA GLY A 113 -0.94 16.25 -5.43
C GLY A 113 -0.91 14.83 -5.99
N TYR A 114 -0.12 13.93 -5.38
CA TYR A 114 0.10 12.57 -5.88
C TYR A 114 -1.15 11.69 -5.84
N VAL A 115 -2.10 11.96 -4.92
CA VAL A 115 -3.34 11.16 -4.79
C VAL A 115 -4.37 11.42 -5.89
N VAL A 116 -4.30 12.59 -6.52
CA VAL A 116 -5.34 13.06 -7.44
C VAL A 116 -5.38 12.26 -8.73
N PRO A 117 -4.25 12.10 -9.45
CA PRO A 117 -4.26 11.35 -10.70
C PRO A 117 -4.71 9.90 -10.50
N THR A 118 -4.22 9.22 -9.45
CA THR A 118 -4.56 7.82 -9.17
C THR A 118 -6.07 7.63 -8.99
N SER A 119 -6.73 8.49 -8.21
CA SER A 119 -8.18 8.37 -7.99
C SER A 119 -8.98 8.72 -9.24
N VAL A 120 -8.66 9.84 -9.91
CA VAL A 120 -9.36 10.28 -11.12
C VAL A 120 -9.22 9.24 -12.25
N GLY A 121 -8.01 8.73 -12.49
CA GLY A 121 -7.76 7.70 -13.49
C GLY A 121 -8.55 6.42 -13.23
N SER A 122 -8.62 6.00 -11.96
CA SER A 122 -9.39 4.80 -11.57
C SER A 122 -10.90 4.91 -11.83
N LYS A 123 -11.44 6.13 -11.76
CA LYS A 123 -12.87 6.46 -11.95
C LYS A 123 -13.24 6.59 -13.43
N TRP A 124 -12.39 7.21 -14.25
CA TRP A 124 -12.61 7.37 -15.69
C TRP A 124 -12.39 6.11 -16.51
N PHE A 125 -11.49 5.23 -16.05
CA PHE A 125 -11.06 4.05 -16.81
C PHE A 125 -11.18 2.76 -16.00
N PRO A 126 -12.41 2.30 -15.73
CA PRO A 126 -12.60 0.97 -15.17
C PRO A 126 -12.25 -0.17 -16.14
N ASP A 127 -12.16 0.12 -17.45
CA ASP A 127 -11.79 -0.80 -18.53
C ASP A 127 -10.28 -1.08 -18.63
N LYS A 128 -9.44 -0.09 -18.31
CA LYS A 128 -7.97 -0.14 -18.46
C LYS A 128 -7.26 0.55 -17.29
N ARG A 129 -7.72 0.20 -16.09
CA ARG A 129 -7.38 0.88 -14.85
C ARG A 129 -5.88 0.84 -14.57
N GLY A 130 -5.24 -0.29 -14.82
CA GLY A 130 -3.81 -0.49 -14.60
C GLY A 130 -2.95 0.38 -15.50
N LEU A 131 -3.21 0.38 -16.81
CA LEU A 131 -2.48 1.20 -17.77
C LEU A 131 -2.62 2.70 -17.44
N VAL A 132 -3.83 3.18 -17.15
CA VAL A 132 -4.07 4.62 -16.92
C VAL A 132 -3.45 5.10 -15.61
N ILE A 133 -3.65 4.36 -14.51
CA ILE A 133 -2.97 4.66 -13.25
C ILE A 133 -1.45 4.55 -13.46
N GLY A 134 -0.99 3.55 -14.20
CA GLY A 134 0.40 3.34 -14.56
C GLY A 134 1.03 4.50 -15.31
N MET A 135 0.34 5.10 -16.28
CA MET A 135 0.80 6.31 -16.98
C MET A 135 0.87 7.52 -16.06
N MET A 136 -0.22 7.80 -15.33
CA MET A 136 -0.30 8.94 -14.42
C MET A 136 0.76 8.87 -13.31
N VAL A 137 0.87 7.71 -12.65
CA VAL A 137 1.89 7.46 -11.62
C VAL A 137 3.28 7.36 -12.26
N GLY A 138 3.37 6.83 -13.49
CA GLY A 138 4.59 6.79 -14.30
C GLY A 138 5.23 8.16 -14.48
N GLY A 139 4.42 9.21 -14.69
CA GLY A 139 4.87 10.61 -14.70
C GLY A 139 5.69 10.97 -13.47
N TYR A 140 5.27 10.56 -12.27
CA TYR A 140 6.02 10.81 -11.04
C TYR A 140 7.38 10.11 -11.01
N GLY A 141 7.49 8.90 -11.59
CA GLY A 141 8.76 8.20 -11.71
C GLY A 141 9.69 8.85 -12.75
N ALA A 142 9.12 9.40 -13.83
CA ALA A 142 9.86 10.07 -14.89
C ALA A 142 10.31 11.49 -14.52
N GLY A 143 9.67 12.14 -13.55
CA GLY A 143 9.92 13.54 -13.17
C GLY A 143 11.39 13.86 -12.88
N SER A 144 12.06 13.07 -12.04
CA SER A 144 13.49 13.27 -11.76
C SER A 144 14.39 12.97 -12.96
N GLY A 145 14.00 12.04 -13.84
CA GLY A 145 14.74 11.73 -15.06
C GLY A 145 14.67 12.85 -16.10
N VAL A 146 13.53 13.55 -16.18
CA VAL A 146 13.33 14.70 -17.10
C VAL A 146 13.92 15.98 -16.51
N PHE A 147 13.52 16.34 -15.29
CA PHE A 147 13.92 17.60 -14.67
C PHE A 147 15.30 17.56 -14.03
N GLY A 148 15.86 16.38 -13.77
CA GLY A 148 17.20 16.26 -13.20
C GLY A 148 18.30 16.84 -14.08
N PRO A 149 18.48 16.38 -15.33
CA PRO A 149 19.45 16.95 -16.25
C PRO A 149 19.22 18.44 -16.52
N ILE A 150 17.94 18.87 -16.62
CA ILE A 150 17.56 20.27 -16.79
C ILE A 150 18.03 21.09 -15.59
N ALA A 151 17.79 20.60 -14.37
CA ALA A 151 18.21 21.28 -13.14
C ALA A 151 19.74 21.36 -13.05
N SER A 152 20.48 20.29 -13.37
CA SER A 152 21.95 20.32 -13.39
C SER A 152 22.48 21.38 -14.37
N ALA A 153 21.95 21.41 -15.59
CA ALA A 153 22.35 22.39 -16.60
C ALA A 153 22.00 23.84 -16.19
N LEU A 154 20.87 24.05 -15.50
CA LEU A 154 20.51 25.36 -14.95
C LEU A 154 21.42 25.76 -13.79
N ILE A 155 21.75 24.84 -12.88
CA ILE A 155 22.64 25.10 -11.75
C ILE A 155 24.01 25.57 -12.23
N GLU A 156 24.56 24.96 -13.28
CA GLU A 156 25.85 25.34 -13.87
C GLU A 156 25.84 26.74 -14.49
N ARG A 157 24.70 27.18 -15.06
CA ARG A 157 24.60 28.45 -15.80
C ARG A 157 24.14 29.62 -14.95
N VAL A 158 23.16 29.42 -14.08
CA VAL A 158 22.48 30.49 -13.32
C VAL A 158 22.52 30.26 -11.80
N GLY A 159 23.16 29.18 -11.33
CA GLY A 159 23.24 28.85 -9.92
C GLY A 159 21.98 28.17 -9.36
N TRP A 160 22.10 27.62 -8.15
CA TRP A 160 21.04 26.81 -7.55
C TRP A 160 19.81 27.63 -7.11
N ARG A 161 20.00 28.87 -6.63
CA ARG A 161 18.90 29.75 -6.19
C ARG A 161 17.94 30.06 -7.33
N SER A 162 18.46 30.58 -8.45
CA SER A 162 17.67 30.86 -9.64
C SER A 162 17.08 29.59 -10.25
N THR A 163 17.78 28.45 -10.16
CA THR A 163 17.22 27.17 -10.61
C THR A 163 15.97 26.78 -9.82
N PHE A 164 15.98 26.91 -8.49
CA PHE A 164 14.77 26.67 -7.67
C PHE A 164 13.61 27.59 -8.07
N GLN A 165 13.90 28.87 -8.35
CA GLN A 165 12.88 29.84 -8.77
C GLN A 165 12.29 29.48 -10.14
N ILE A 166 13.13 29.22 -11.14
CA ILE A 166 12.69 28.84 -12.49
C ILE A 166 11.84 27.57 -12.43
N LEU A 167 12.34 26.53 -11.75
CA LEU A 167 11.62 25.26 -11.63
C LEU A 167 10.31 25.42 -10.86
N SER A 168 10.27 26.27 -9.82
CA SER A 168 9.03 26.51 -9.09
C SER A 168 7.92 27.10 -9.97
N LEU A 169 8.26 28.00 -10.90
CA LEU A 169 7.30 28.58 -11.84
C LEU A 169 6.82 27.55 -12.87
N VAL A 170 7.74 26.72 -13.38
CA VAL A 170 7.41 25.61 -14.29
C VAL A 170 6.50 24.59 -13.59
N PHE A 171 6.84 24.19 -12.36
CA PHE A 171 6.03 23.26 -11.57
C PHE A 171 4.67 23.85 -11.22
N LEU A 172 4.59 25.15 -10.94
CA LEU A 172 3.32 25.82 -10.72
C LEU A 172 2.45 25.75 -11.96
N ALA A 173 2.99 26.12 -13.13
CA ALA A 173 2.26 26.05 -14.39
C ALA A 173 1.77 24.63 -14.71
N MET A 174 2.66 23.62 -14.56
CA MET A 174 2.32 22.22 -14.81
C MET A 174 1.28 21.66 -13.85
N THR A 175 1.42 21.95 -12.55
CA THR A 175 0.51 21.44 -11.53
C THR A 175 -0.85 22.15 -11.58
N MET A 176 -0.90 23.46 -11.84
CA MET A 176 -2.17 24.19 -12.02
C MET A 176 -2.90 23.74 -13.29
N THR A 177 -2.18 23.55 -14.39
CA THR A 177 -2.75 22.98 -15.62
C THR A 177 -3.27 21.57 -15.36
N GLY A 178 -2.48 20.72 -14.69
CA GLY A 178 -2.91 19.37 -14.30
C GLY A 178 -4.16 19.38 -13.42
N ALA A 179 -4.22 20.26 -12.42
CA ALA A 179 -5.37 20.43 -11.53
C ALA A 179 -6.65 20.86 -12.27
N TYR A 180 -6.53 21.70 -13.29
CA TYR A 180 -7.65 22.12 -14.13
C TYR A 180 -8.22 20.95 -14.96
N LEU A 181 -7.33 20.12 -15.53
CA LEU A 181 -7.69 18.97 -16.37
C LEU A 181 -8.17 17.75 -15.55
N LEU A 182 -7.72 17.60 -14.30
CA LEU A 182 -8.13 16.52 -13.39
C LEU A 182 -9.53 16.76 -12.82
N GLN A 183 -10.52 16.13 -13.45
CA GLN A 183 -11.93 16.21 -13.05
C GLN A 183 -12.49 14.80 -12.89
N ASN A 184 -13.42 14.60 -11.95
CA ASN A 184 -14.12 13.33 -11.82
C ASN A 184 -15.09 13.13 -12.99
N PRO A 185 -15.35 11.89 -13.42
CA PRO A 185 -16.41 11.61 -14.39
C PRO A 185 -17.80 11.93 -13.79
N PRO A 186 -18.81 12.20 -14.63
CA PRO A 186 -20.17 12.41 -14.17
C PRO A 186 -20.70 11.17 -13.42
N ALA A 187 -21.63 11.38 -12.48
CA ALA A 187 -22.20 10.29 -11.70
C ALA A 187 -22.86 9.25 -12.62
N GLY A 188 -22.53 7.97 -12.42
CA GLY A 188 -23.04 6.88 -13.26
C GLY A 188 -22.32 6.67 -14.59
N TYR A 189 -21.22 7.38 -14.86
CA TYR A 189 -20.40 7.17 -16.05
C TYR A 189 -19.92 5.71 -16.19
N ARG A 190 -20.10 5.16 -17.39
CA ARG A 190 -19.61 3.84 -17.78
C ARG A 190 -18.99 3.96 -19.17
N PRO A 191 -17.78 3.41 -19.41
CA PRO A 191 -17.22 3.38 -20.76
C PRO A 191 -18.12 2.56 -21.70
N GLU A 192 -18.20 2.98 -22.97
CA GLU A 192 -18.88 2.21 -24.01
C GLU A 192 -18.29 0.80 -24.12
N GLY A 193 -19.16 -0.22 -24.16
CA GLY A 193 -18.76 -1.62 -24.23
C GLY A 193 -18.22 -2.23 -22.91
N TRP A 194 -18.18 -1.46 -21.81
CA TRP A 194 -17.75 -1.99 -20.51
C TRP A 194 -18.93 -2.61 -19.74
N ASP A 195 -18.91 -3.94 -19.60
CA ASP A 195 -19.88 -4.67 -18.79
C ASP A 195 -19.39 -4.80 -17.33
N PRO A 196 -20.08 -4.16 -16.36
CA PRO A 196 -19.73 -4.27 -14.95
C PRO A 196 -19.83 -5.70 -14.41
N SER A 197 -20.61 -6.60 -15.03
CA SER A 197 -20.78 -7.99 -14.58
C SER A 197 -19.47 -8.80 -14.70
N ARG A 198 -18.72 -8.61 -15.81
CA ARG A 198 -17.40 -9.22 -16.03
C ARG A 198 -16.35 -8.69 -15.06
N ALA A 199 -16.38 -7.39 -14.77
CA ALA A 199 -15.48 -6.77 -13.79
C ALA A 199 -15.78 -7.25 -12.36
N ARG A 200 -17.06 -7.43 -12.00
CA ARG A 200 -17.49 -7.96 -10.69
C ARG A 200 -17.21 -9.45 -10.51
N ALA A 201 -17.18 -10.23 -11.59
CA ALA A 201 -16.77 -11.63 -11.55
C ALA A 201 -15.24 -11.77 -11.35
N ALA A 202 -14.45 -10.83 -11.89
CA ALA A 202 -13.00 -10.79 -11.71
C ALA A 202 -12.57 -10.19 -10.35
N ALA A 203 -13.30 -9.19 -9.85
CA ALA A 203 -13.11 -8.61 -8.52
C ALA A 203 -13.89 -9.43 -7.48
N ARG A 204 -13.19 -10.22 -6.64
CA ARG A 204 -13.80 -11.03 -5.55
C ARG A 204 -14.44 -10.21 -4.41
N GLY A 205 -14.82 -8.95 -4.63
CA GLY A 205 -15.42 -8.03 -3.65
C GLY A 205 -16.23 -6.95 -4.36
N GLY A 206 -17.51 -7.23 -4.60
CA GLY A 206 -18.39 -6.37 -5.39
C GLY A 206 -19.14 -5.32 -4.58
N ALA A 207 -18.47 -4.40 -3.88
CA ALA A 207 -19.09 -3.20 -3.31
C ALA A 207 -18.07 -2.08 -3.11
N ASP A 208 -18.51 -0.82 -3.13
CA ASP A 208 -17.70 0.32 -2.68
C ASP A 208 -17.48 0.19 -1.16
N VAL A 209 -16.37 -0.45 -0.78
CA VAL A 209 -16.06 -0.74 0.63
C VAL A 209 -15.56 0.52 1.32
N ALA A 210 -16.09 0.79 2.50
CA ALA A 210 -15.60 1.88 3.36
C ALA A 210 -14.22 1.52 3.93
N ALA A 211 -13.34 2.51 4.08
CA ALA A 211 -12.00 2.27 4.63
C ALA A 211 -12.00 1.57 6.00
N SER A 212 -12.98 1.86 6.87
CA SER A 212 -13.14 1.21 8.17
C SER A 212 -13.45 -0.29 8.07
N GLU A 213 -14.14 -0.70 7.00
CA GLU A 213 -14.41 -2.11 6.70
C GLU A 213 -13.21 -2.75 6.02
N MET A 214 -12.57 -2.05 5.08
CA MET A 214 -11.35 -2.49 4.39
C MET A 214 -10.26 -2.91 5.38
N VAL A 215 -9.93 -2.07 6.37
CA VAL A 215 -8.86 -2.36 7.35
C VAL A 215 -9.17 -3.53 8.28
N ARG A 216 -10.44 -3.92 8.39
CA ARG A 216 -10.87 -5.11 9.15
C ARG A 216 -10.74 -6.39 8.32
N THR A 217 -10.56 -6.28 7.00
CA THR A 217 -10.38 -7.46 6.15
C THR A 217 -8.96 -8.03 6.26
N PRO A 218 -8.81 -9.36 6.31
CA PRO A 218 -7.49 -9.99 6.28
C PRO A 218 -6.76 -9.74 4.95
N THR A 219 -7.51 -9.58 3.85
CA THR A 219 -6.99 -9.26 2.52
C THR A 219 -6.22 -7.94 2.52
N PHE A 220 -6.72 -6.93 3.24
CA PHE A 220 -6.03 -5.63 3.37
C PHE A 220 -4.66 -5.81 4.01
N TRP A 221 -4.57 -6.49 5.16
CA TRP A 221 -3.29 -6.70 5.85
C TRP A 221 -2.34 -7.57 5.05
N ALA A 222 -2.86 -8.56 4.33
CA ALA A 222 -2.05 -9.35 3.41
C ALA A 222 -1.43 -8.46 2.32
N LEU A 223 -2.21 -7.60 1.66
CA LEU A 223 -1.72 -6.64 0.66
C LEU A 223 -0.81 -5.56 1.26
N TRP A 224 -1.08 -5.12 2.48
CA TRP A 224 -0.27 -4.11 3.17
C TRP A 224 1.12 -4.66 3.49
N ILE A 225 1.19 -5.85 4.11
CA ILE A 225 2.46 -6.51 4.42
C ILE A 225 3.23 -6.82 3.13
N ALA A 226 2.53 -7.29 2.10
CA ALA A 226 3.07 -7.52 0.77
C ALA A 226 3.78 -6.31 0.19
N TYR A 227 3.08 -5.19 0.22
CA TYR A 227 3.54 -3.95 -0.36
C TYR A 227 4.71 -3.40 0.45
N CYS A 228 4.64 -3.45 1.79
CA CYS A 228 5.73 -3.04 2.67
C CYS A 228 7.01 -3.85 2.41
N LEU A 229 6.92 -5.18 2.45
CA LEU A 229 8.09 -6.05 2.27
C LEU A 229 8.67 -5.95 0.85
N GLY A 230 7.81 -5.98 -0.17
CA GLY A 230 8.22 -5.88 -1.57
C GLY A 230 8.87 -4.54 -1.89
N THR A 231 8.36 -3.43 -1.34
CA THR A 231 8.97 -2.11 -1.55
C THR A 231 10.20 -1.91 -0.69
N THR A 232 10.30 -2.54 0.49
CA THR A 232 11.51 -2.50 1.35
C THR A 232 12.73 -3.04 0.59
N ALA A 233 12.55 -4.15 -0.11
CA ALA A 233 13.59 -4.75 -0.95
C ALA A 233 14.05 -3.77 -2.06
N GLY A 234 13.11 -3.06 -2.70
CA GLY A 234 13.42 -2.06 -3.72
C GLY A 234 14.07 -0.79 -3.16
N THR A 235 13.52 -0.20 -2.10
CA THR A 235 14.02 1.04 -1.48
C THR A 235 15.43 0.85 -0.90
N MET A 236 15.74 -0.35 -0.41
CA MET A 236 17.09 -0.71 0.01
C MET A 236 18.10 -0.58 -1.13
N VAL A 237 17.83 -1.21 -2.29
CA VAL A 237 18.71 -1.14 -3.47
C VAL A 237 18.81 0.30 -3.98
N ILE A 238 17.70 1.04 -4.00
CA ILE A 238 17.66 2.44 -4.43
C ILE A 238 18.62 3.30 -3.57
N SER A 239 18.56 3.14 -2.24
CA SER A 239 19.35 3.96 -1.33
C SER A 239 20.86 3.68 -1.38
N GLN A 240 21.25 2.45 -1.71
CA GLN A 240 22.65 2.02 -1.71
C GLN A 240 23.26 1.96 -3.11
N LEU A 241 22.53 2.37 -4.16
CA LEU A 241 22.95 2.19 -5.55
C LEU A 241 24.31 2.81 -5.87
N VAL A 242 24.54 4.07 -5.50
CA VAL A 242 25.80 4.77 -5.81
C VAL A 242 26.98 4.11 -5.08
N PRO A 243 26.94 3.92 -3.74
CA PRO A 243 27.98 3.16 -3.05
C PRO A 243 28.21 1.75 -3.62
N PHE A 244 27.15 1.02 -3.95
CA PHE A 244 27.23 -0.32 -4.55
C PHE A 244 27.95 -0.30 -5.90
N ALA A 245 27.61 0.64 -6.78
CA ALA A 245 28.28 0.79 -8.07
C ALA A 245 29.77 1.14 -7.91
N ARG A 246 30.10 2.02 -6.95
CA ARG A 246 31.50 2.40 -6.67
C ARG A 246 32.29 1.23 -6.07
N ALA A 247 31.70 0.45 -5.16
CA ALA A 247 32.30 -0.76 -4.60
C ALA A 247 32.50 -1.87 -5.65
N ALA A 248 31.71 -1.89 -6.71
CA ALA A 248 31.89 -2.78 -7.86
C ALA A 248 33.02 -2.34 -8.82
N GLY A 249 33.73 -1.23 -8.53
CA GLY A 249 34.82 -0.72 -9.36
C GLY A 249 34.40 0.29 -10.43
N HIS A 250 33.11 0.67 -10.49
CA HIS A 250 32.63 1.59 -11.52
C HIS A 250 33.00 3.05 -11.26
N SER A 251 33.12 3.83 -12.34
CA SER A 251 33.38 5.27 -12.27
C SER A 251 32.22 6.05 -11.63
N ALA A 252 32.48 7.27 -11.17
CA ALA A 252 31.44 8.14 -10.60
C ALA A 252 30.38 8.49 -11.66
N ALA A 253 30.79 8.66 -12.92
CA ALA A 253 29.89 8.89 -14.04
C ALA A 253 28.96 7.69 -14.30
N VAL A 254 29.49 6.46 -14.25
CA VAL A 254 28.69 5.23 -14.39
C VAL A 254 27.66 5.11 -13.27
N ALA A 255 28.07 5.39 -12.02
CA ALA A 255 27.19 5.36 -10.86
C ALA A 255 26.10 6.45 -10.92
N ALA A 256 26.42 7.64 -11.42
CA ALA A 256 25.44 8.70 -11.65
C ALA A 256 24.44 8.32 -12.74
N PHE A 257 24.90 7.77 -13.86
CA PHE A 257 24.03 7.31 -14.95
C PHE A 257 23.13 6.14 -14.51
N ALA A 258 23.58 5.31 -13.57
CA ALA A 258 22.77 4.25 -12.97
C ALA A 258 21.47 4.77 -12.33
N LEU A 259 21.49 5.98 -11.76
CA LEU A 259 20.28 6.61 -11.21
C LEU A 259 19.25 6.90 -12.32
N THR A 260 19.71 7.38 -13.47
CA THR A 260 18.85 7.62 -14.65
C THR A 260 18.28 6.31 -15.19
N VAL A 261 19.11 5.28 -15.33
CA VAL A 261 18.66 3.94 -15.75
C VAL A 261 17.61 3.39 -14.78
N GLY A 262 17.83 3.54 -13.47
CA GLY A 262 16.86 3.19 -12.44
C GLY A 262 15.54 3.97 -12.58
N ALA A 263 15.60 5.28 -12.79
CA ALA A 263 14.42 6.12 -12.99
C ALA A 263 13.58 5.65 -14.20
N ILE A 264 14.23 5.36 -15.34
CA ILE A 264 13.58 4.82 -16.54
C ILE A 264 12.98 3.43 -16.26
N GLY A 265 13.71 2.55 -15.56
CA GLY A 265 13.20 1.24 -15.13
C GLY A 265 11.93 1.38 -14.28
N SER A 266 11.93 2.27 -13.30
CA SER A 266 10.78 2.52 -12.42
C SER A 266 9.58 3.12 -13.18
N ALA A 267 9.82 4.09 -14.06
CA ALA A 267 8.78 4.69 -14.88
C ALA A 267 8.14 3.67 -15.83
N SER A 268 8.97 2.91 -16.56
CA SER A 268 8.49 1.84 -17.47
C SER A 268 7.76 0.73 -16.71
N GLY A 269 8.25 0.33 -15.54
CA GLY A 269 7.57 -0.63 -14.65
C GLY A 269 6.19 -0.17 -14.19
N ARG A 270 5.96 1.15 -14.03
CA ARG A 270 4.63 1.68 -13.71
C ARG A 270 3.67 1.55 -14.89
N VAL A 271 4.11 1.89 -16.10
CA VAL A 271 3.25 1.89 -17.29
C VAL A 271 3.01 0.49 -17.84
N LEU A 272 4.08 -0.26 -18.12
CA LEU A 272 4.04 -1.56 -18.77
C LEU A 272 3.39 -2.61 -17.86
N SER A 273 3.75 -2.67 -16.59
CA SER A 273 3.09 -3.60 -15.67
C SER A 273 1.66 -3.22 -15.37
N GLY A 274 1.31 -1.93 -15.44
CA GLY A 274 -0.08 -1.47 -15.43
C GLY A 274 -0.88 -2.14 -16.54
N TRP A 275 -0.39 -2.07 -17.78
CA TRP A 275 -0.99 -2.73 -18.94
C TRP A 275 -1.02 -4.25 -18.83
N ILE A 276 0.09 -4.89 -18.44
CA ILE A 276 0.16 -6.35 -18.23
C ILE A 276 -0.88 -6.77 -17.19
N SER A 277 -1.04 -6.00 -16.11
CA SER A 277 -1.98 -6.33 -15.04
C SER A 277 -3.45 -6.20 -15.42
N ASP A 278 -3.78 -5.40 -16.44
CA ASP A 278 -5.12 -5.36 -17.02
C ASP A 278 -5.48 -6.65 -17.78
N HIS A 279 -4.49 -7.37 -18.33
CA HIS A 279 -4.71 -8.56 -19.17
C HIS A 279 -4.44 -9.88 -18.43
N VAL A 280 -3.36 -9.95 -17.66
CA VAL A 280 -2.89 -11.17 -16.96
C VAL A 280 -3.50 -11.28 -15.54
N GLY A 281 -4.08 -10.19 -15.06
CA GLY A 281 -4.66 -10.05 -13.72
C GLY A 281 -3.67 -9.46 -12.70
N ARG A 282 -4.23 -8.69 -11.75
CA ARG A 282 -3.48 -7.91 -10.75
C ARG A 282 -2.53 -8.76 -9.91
N LEU A 283 -3.08 -9.77 -9.23
CA LEU A 283 -2.31 -10.62 -8.31
C LEU A 283 -1.27 -11.46 -9.06
N ASN A 284 -1.57 -11.92 -10.27
CA ASN A 284 -0.62 -12.68 -11.08
C ASN A 284 0.58 -11.81 -11.47
N THR A 285 0.32 -10.56 -11.89
CA THR A 285 1.39 -9.60 -12.20
C THR A 285 2.27 -9.33 -10.99
N LEU A 286 1.68 -9.07 -9.81
CA LEU A 286 2.43 -8.88 -8.57
C LEU A 286 3.29 -10.11 -8.21
N ARG A 287 2.74 -11.33 -8.35
CA ARG A 287 3.46 -12.58 -8.06
C ARG A 287 4.65 -12.80 -8.98
N VAL A 288 4.47 -12.58 -10.29
CA VAL A 288 5.53 -12.73 -11.29
C VAL A 288 6.63 -11.72 -11.01
N MET A 289 6.28 -10.48 -10.75
CA MET A 289 7.28 -9.42 -10.54
C MET A 289 8.06 -9.60 -9.24
N LEU A 290 7.46 -10.17 -8.20
CA LEU A 290 8.19 -10.54 -6.99
C LEU A 290 9.15 -11.72 -7.21
N LEU A 291 8.80 -12.69 -8.05
CA LEU A 291 9.75 -13.74 -8.47
C LEU A 291 10.91 -13.18 -9.28
N VAL A 292 10.60 -12.35 -10.28
CA VAL A 292 11.60 -11.70 -11.12
C VAL A 292 12.55 -10.87 -10.24
N SER A 293 12.02 -10.09 -9.29
CA SER A 293 12.84 -9.35 -8.32
C SER A 293 13.70 -10.27 -7.44
N ALA A 294 13.16 -11.40 -6.98
CA ALA A 294 13.89 -12.36 -6.15
C ALA A 294 15.09 -12.98 -6.88
N CYS A 295 15.01 -13.15 -8.20
CA CYS A 295 16.10 -13.65 -9.03
C CYS A 295 17.04 -12.53 -9.49
N ALA A 296 16.50 -11.37 -9.86
CA ALA A 296 17.29 -10.25 -10.39
C ALA A 296 18.23 -9.65 -9.35
N MET A 297 17.84 -9.61 -8.07
CA MET A 297 18.66 -9.04 -7.00
C MET A 297 19.99 -9.79 -6.77
N PRO A 298 20.02 -11.12 -6.59
CA PRO A 298 21.28 -11.87 -6.49
C PRO A 298 22.10 -11.83 -7.78
N LEU A 299 21.45 -11.87 -8.95
CA LEU A 299 22.13 -11.77 -10.24
C LEU A 299 22.80 -10.40 -10.42
N LEU A 300 22.13 -9.32 -9.99
CA LEU A 300 22.70 -7.97 -10.03
C LEU A 300 23.97 -7.89 -9.18
N PHE A 301 24.00 -8.55 -8.01
CA PHE A 301 25.20 -8.65 -7.20
C PHE A 301 26.30 -9.46 -7.88
N ALA A 302 25.97 -10.63 -8.42
CA ALA A 302 26.93 -11.55 -9.03
C ALA A 302 27.58 -10.98 -10.30
N LEU A 303 26.80 -10.29 -11.13
CA LEU A 303 27.21 -9.79 -12.45
C LEU A 303 27.49 -8.29 -12.46
N ARG A 304 27.71 -7.70 -11.27
CA ARG A 304 27.87 -6.24 -11.08
C ARG A 304 29.05 -5.62 -11.83
N GLU A 305 30.10 -6.38 -12.09
CA GLU A 305 31.33 -5.88 -12.74
C GLU A 305 31.15 -5.68 -14.24
N ASN A 306 30.26 -6.45 -14.87
CA ASN A 306 29.93 -6.27 -16.28
C ASN A 306 28.95 -5.11 -16.44
N LEU A 307 29.40 -4.02 -17.06
CA LEU A 307 28.63 -2.77 -17.16
C LEU A 307 27.26 -2.93 -17.83
N ALA A 308 27.18 -3.72 -18.91
CA ALA A 308 25.93 -3.92 -19.64
C ALA A 308 24.92 -4.71 -18.81
N LEU A 309 25.37 -5.78 -18.15
CA LEU A 309 24.53 -6.61 -17.29
C LEU A 309 24.13 -5.87 -16.01
N PHE A 310 25.03 -5.05 -15.45
CA PHE A 310 24.75 -4.17 -14.33
C PHE A 310 23.57 -3.25 -14.66
N TYR A 311 23.61 -2.53 -15.78
CA TYR A 311 22.51 -1.65 -16.18
C TYR A 311 21.22 -2.39 -16.52
N ALA A 312 21.30 -3.53 -17.21
CA ALA A 312 20.11 -4.32 -17.56
C ALA A 312 19.39 -4.86 -16.31
N LEU A 313 20.13 -5.46 -15.38
CA LEU A 313 19.58 -6.01 -14.13
C LEU A 313 19.12 -4.89 -13.19
N LEU A 314 19.81 -3.75 -13.17
CA LEU A 314 19.37 -2.57 -12.44
C LEU A 314 18.02 -2.05 -12.95
N ALA A 315 17.89 -1.90 -14.27
CA ALA A 315 16.63 -1.49 -14.89
C ALA A 315 15.51 -2.48 -14.54
N LEU A 316 15.78 -3.78 -14.53
CA LEU A 316 14.83 -4.83 -14.16
C LEU A 316 14.41 -4.75 -12.69
N VAL A 317 15.33 -4.53 -11.76
CA VAL A 317 15.01 -4.36 -10.34
C VAL A 317 14.14 -3.12 -10.12
N TYR A 318 14.48 -2.01 -10.77
CA TYR A 318 13.69 -0.78 -10.70
C TYR A 318 12.33 -0.93 -11.39
N TYR A 319 12.24 -1.72 -12.47
CA TYR A 319 10.98 -2.10 -13.10
C TYR A 319 10.06 -2.85 -12.13
N CYS A 320 10.58 -3.83 -11.41
CA CYS A 320 9.84 -4.55 -10.38
C CYS A 320 9.38 -3.62 -9.24
N TYR A 321 10.21 -2.65 -8.85
CA TYR A 321 9.83 -1.64 -7.86
C TYR A 321 8.69 -0.72 -8.38
N GLY A 322 8.80 -0.19 -9.59
CA GLY A 322 7.78 0.65 -10.22
C GLY A 322 6.45 -0.07 -10.40
N THR A 323 6.50 -1.38 -10.68
CA THR A 323 5.31 -2.23 -10.78
C THR A 323 4.47 -2.21 -9.50
N GLN A 324 5.11 -2.22 -8.33
CA GLN A 324 4.37 -2.24 -7.07
C GLN A 324 3.52 -0.97 -6.93
N LEU A 325 4.09 0.20 -7.20
CA LEU A 325 3.38 1.48 -7.01
C LEU A 325 2.12 1.61 -7.88
N SER A 326 2.16 1.13 -9.13
CA SER A 326 1.02 1.18 -10.06
C SER A 326 0.01 0.05 -9.85
N VAL A 327 0.49 -1.18 -9.68
CA VAL A 327 -0.39 -2.36 -9.63
C VAL A 327 -1.10 -2.44 -8.28
N TYR A 328 -0.49 -2.05 -7.15
CA TYR A 328 -1.22 -1.97 -5.87
C TYR A 328 -2.33 -0.90 -5.89
N ALA A 329 -2.11 0.24 -6.57
CA ALA A 329 -3.15 1.26 -6.76
C ALA A 329 -4.35 0.71 -7.52
N SER A 330 -4.12 0.03 -8.64
CA SER A 330 -5.19 -0.62 -9.40
C SER A 330 -5.85 -1.78 -8.64
N THR A 331 -5.08 -2.57 -7.89
CA THR A 331 -5.59 -3.68 -7.06
C THR A 331 -6.52 -3.15 -5.96
N SER A 332 -6.16 -2.05 -5.31
CA SER A 332 -6.99 -1.41 -4.29
C SER A 332 -8.35 -1.00 -4.83
N ALA A 333 -8.36 -0.37 -6.01
CA ALA A 333 -9.59 0.03 -6.69
C ALA A 333 -10.45 -1.16 -7.14
N ASP A 334 -9.82 -2.25 -7.60
CA ASP A 334 -10.53 -3.46 -8.01
C ASP A 334 -11.14 -4.21 -6.81
N PHE A 335 -10.45 -4.24 -5.66
CA PHE A 335 -10.89 -5.01 -4.49
C PHE A 335 -11.91 -4.27 -3.62
N TYR A 336 -11.80 -2.94 -3.54
CA TYR A 336 -12.55 -2.12 -2.60
C TYR A 336 -13.43 -1.07 -3.27
N GLY A 337 -13.49 -1.06 -4.61
CA GLY A 337 -14.29 -0.13 -5.39
C GLY A 337 -13.61 1.22 -5.63
N THR A 338 -14.25 2.06 -6.45
CA THR A 338 -13.70 3.34 -6.91
C THR A 338 -14.19 4.54 -6.13
N LYS A 339 -15.25 4.41 -5.33
CA LYS A 339 -15.85 5.55 -4.62
C LYS A 339 -14.89 6.17 -3.60
N ASN A 340 -14.27 5.33 -2.78
CA ASN A 340 -13.34 5.73 -1.70
C ASN A 340 -11.87 5.38 -2.04
N VAL A 341 -11.54 5.30 -3.32
CA VAL A 341 -10.24 4.80 -3.80
C VAL A 341 -9.07 5.66 -3.31
N GLY A 342 -9.27 6.98 -3.16
CA GLY A 342 -8.22 7.89 -2.72
C GLY A 342 -7.79 7.55 -1.30
N PHE A 343 -8.76 7.44 -0.39
CA PHE A 343 -8.50 7.10 1.01
C PHE A 343 -8.06 5.64 1.18
N ASN A 344 -8.72 4.69 0.50
CA ASN A 344 -8.40 3.27 0.59
C ASN A 344 -6.97 2.96 0.12
N TYR A 345 -6.58 3.49 -1.05
CA TYR A 345 -5.22 3.32 -1.52
C TYR A 345 -4.21 4.08 -0.65
N GLY A 346 -4.59 5.24 -0.09
CA GLY A 346 -3.72 5.95 0.85
C GLY A 346 -3.33 5.12 2.08
N LEU A 347 -4.27 4.38 2.66
CA LEU A 347 -3.97 3.48 3.77
C LEU A 347 -3.04 2.33 3.37
N LEU A 348 -3.15 1.82 2.14
CA LEU A 348 -2.18 0.87 1.59
C LEU A 348 -0.82 1.53 1.33
N LEU A 349 -0.79 2.77 0.86
CA LEU A 349 0.45 3.51 0.58
C LEU A 349 1.28 3.78 1.85
N LEU A 350 0.67 3.79 3.04
CA LEU A 350 1.43 3.81 4.30
C LEU A 350 2.43 2.65 4.42
N ALA A 351 2.13 1.49 3.82
CA ALA A 351 3.07 0.37 3.74
C ALA A 351 4.36 0.77 3.03
N TRP A 352 4.25 1.53 1.93
CA TRP A 352 5.39 2.07 1.20
C TRP A 352 6.15 3.10 2.05
N GLY A 353 5.45 3.95 2.80
CA GLY A 353 6.09 4.90 3.73
C GLY A 353 6.94 4.20 4.80
N VAL A 354 6.42 3.12 5.39
CA VAL A 354 7.16 2.27 6.33
C VAL A 354 8.38 1.65 5.65
N ALA A 355 8.20 1.08 4.46
CA ALA A 355 9.29 0.48 3.67
C ALA A 355 10.38 1.47 3.26
N ALA A 356 10.03 2.74 3.02
CA ALA A 356 10.97 3.80 2.70
C ALA A 356 11.89 4.16 3.89
N ILE A 357 11.44 3.90 5.12
CA ILE A 357 12.25 4.08 6.34
C ILE A 357 13.10 2.83 6.60
N PHE A 358 12.47 1.64 6.59
CA PHE A 358 13.15 0.40 6.94
C PHE A 358 14.16 -0.08 5.88
N GLY A 359 13.86 0.09 4.59
CA GLY A 359 14.71 -0.39 3.49
C GLY A 359 16.13 0.20 3.54
N PRO A 360 16.28 1.54 3.49
CA PRO A 360 17.59 2.18 3.59
C PRO A 360 18.32 1.87 4.90
N PHE A 361 17.59 1.82 6.02
CA PHE A 361 18.16 1.49 7.33
C PHE A 361 18.76 0.08 7.37
N LEU A 362 18.02 -0.92 6.87
CA LEU A 362 18.50 -2.30 6.77
C LEU A 362 19.69 -2.42 5.82
N GLY A 363 19.63 -1.77 4.65
CA GLY A 363 20.72 -1.77 3.69
C GLY A 363 22.01 -1.19 4.24
N GLY A 364 21.92 -0.05 4.93
CA GLY A 364 23.07 0.60 5.56
C GLY A 364 23.68 -0.25 6.67
N ARG A 365 22.87 -0.82 7.57
CA ARG A 365 23.39 -1.67 8.66
C ARG A 365 24.02 -2.97 8.18
N VAL A 366 23.45 -3.61 7.16
CA VAL A 366 24.05 -4.83 6.59
C VAL A 366 25.42 -4.52 6.00
N PHE A 367 25.57 -3.40 5.28
CA PHE A 367 26.86 -2.99 4.74
C PHE A 367 27.89 -2.71 5.85
N VAL A 368 27.51 -1.99 6.90
CA VAL A 368 28.41 -1.71 8.04
C VAL A 368 28.84 -2.99 8.75
N ALA A 369 27.94 -3.96 8.92
CA ALA A 369 28.24 -5.20 9.64
C ALA A 369 29.07 -6.20 8.82
N THR A 370 28.92 -6.22 7.49
CA THR A 370 29.51 -7.28 6.64
C THR A 370 30.58 -6.77 5.67
N GLY A 371 30.70 -5.46 5.48
CA GLY A 371 31.60 -4.85 4.49
C GLY A 371 31.15 -5.05 3.02
N GLU A 372 30.09 -5.81 2.78
CA GLU A 372 29.61 -6.16 1.43
C GLU A 372 28.08 -6.02 1.31
N TYR A 373 27.60 -5.86 0.08
CA TYR A 373 26.17 -5.80 -0.20
C TYR A 373 25.53 -7.19 -0.44
N ARG A 374 26.31 -8.28 -0.48
CA ARG A 374 25.82 -9.62 -0.84
C ARG A 374 24.65 -10.06 0.03
N VAL A 375 24.79 -9.91 1.35
CA VAL A 375 23.78 -10.31 2.32
C VAL A 375 22.52 -9.47 2.17
N ALA A 376 22.64 -8.17 1.87
CA ALA A 376 21.49 -7.30 1.64
C ALA A 376 20.67 -7.77 0.42
N PHE A 377 21.31 -8.05 -0.71
CA PHE A 377 20.62 -8.56 -1.90
C PHE A 377 19.99 -9.94 -1.68
N LEU A 378 20.65 -10.83 -0.93
CA LEU A 378 20.09 -12.13 -0.58
C LEU A 378 18.89 -12.04 0.38
N VAL A 379 18.95 -11.13 1.37
CA VAL A 379 17.82 -10.86 2.28
C VAL A 379 16.63 -10.31 1.48
N ALA A 380 16.86 -9.36 0.58
CA ALA A 380 15.83 -8.81 -0.30
C ALA A 380 15.18 -9.89 -1.19
N ALA A 381 16.00 -10.79 -1.74
CA ALA A 381 15.54 -11.94 -2.51
C ALA A 381 14.73 -12.92 -1.66
N GLY A 382 15.19 -13.20 -0.43
CA GLY A 382 14.50 -14.06 0.54
C GLY A 382 13.13 -13.51 0.90
N ILE A 383 13.03 -12.21 1.18
CA ILE A 383 11.77 -11.51 1.45
C ILE A 383 10.81 -11.65 0.25
N SER A 384 11.30 -11.39 -0.95
CA SER A 384 10.50 -11.45 -2.18
C SER A 384 10.02 -12.89 -2.47
N ARG A 385 10.87 -13.91 -2.27
CA ARG A 385 10.54 -15.32 -2.47
C ARG A 385 9.58 -15.87 -1.42
N PHE A 386 9.81 -15.55 -0.15
CA PHE A 386 8.90 -15.91 0.94
C PHE A 386 7.49 -15.41 0.65
N PHE A 387 7.39 -14.18 0.18
CA PHE A 387 6.12 -13.58 -0.17
C PHE A 387 5.47 -14.23 -1.40
N HIS A 388 6.24 -14.51 -2.45
CA HIS A 388 5.71 -15.22 -3.61
C HIS A 388 5.01 -16.52 -3.16
N ARG A 389 5.63 -17.29 -2.26
CA ARG A 389 5.03 -18.50 -1.67
C ARG A 389 3.76 -18.19 -0.86
N LEU A 390 3.77 -17.13 -0.07
CA LEU A 390 2.61 -16.73 0.73
C LEU A 390 1.38 -16.36 -0.12
N PHE A 391 1.63 -15.91 -1.35
CA PHE A 391 0.58 -15.50 -2.27
C PHE A 391 0.28 -16.53 -3.34
N GLN A 392 0.87 -17.73 -3.32
CA GLN A 392 0.51 -18.76 -4.30
C GLN A 392 -0.97 -19.14 -4.19
N PRO A 393 -1.68 -19.26 -5.32
CA PRO A 393 -3.01 -19.84 -5.31
C PRO A 393 -2.91 -21.32 -4.91
N ASP A 394 -3.78 -21.79 -4.02
CA ASP A 394 -3.87 -23.21 -3.68
C ASP A 394 -4.21 -24.02 -4.95
N LYS A 395 -3.82 -25.31 -5.01
CA LYS A 395 -3.99 -26.23 -6.16
C LYS A 395 -5.46 -26.41 -6.60
N ARG A 396 -6.41 -25.85 -5.86
CA ARG A 396 -7.86 -25.80 -6.16
C ARG A 396 -8.35 -24.45 -6.72
N GLY A 397 -7.44 -23.57 -7.18
CA GLY A 397 -7.80 -22.24 -7.72
C GLY A 397 -8.28 -21.22 -6.66
N ARG A 398 -8.28 -21.61 -5.39
CA ARG A 398 -8.50 -20.70 -4.26
C ARG A 398 -7.16 -20.09 -3.85
N ALA A 399 -6.80 -18.97 -4.46
CA ALA A 399 -6.04 -17.96 -3.72
C ALA A 399 -6.75 -17.72 -2.38
N ASP A 400 -6.02 -17.56 -1.28
CA ASP A 400 -6.45 -16.97 0.01
C ASP A 400 -6.12 -17.78 1.29
N ARG A 401 -5.31 -18.86 1.24
CA ARG A 401 -4.97 -19.63 2.46
C ARG A 401 -3.61 -19.39 3.16
N PRO A 402 -2.49 -19.01 2.53
CA PRO A 402 -1.22 -19.01 3.26
C PRO A 402 -1.08 -17.83 4.24
N ALA A 403 -1.43 -16.60 3.81
CA ALA A 403 -1.50 -15.43 4.71
C ALA A 403 -2.57 -15.61 5.80
N PHE A 404 -3.70 -16.21 5.43
CA PHE A 404 -4.77 -16.58 6.34
C PHE A 404 -4.29 -17.55 7.44
N LEU A 405 -3.44 -18.53 7.12
CA LEU A 405 -2.91 -19.48 8.11
C LEU A 405 -1.86 -18.85 9.05
N LEU A 406 -1.05 -17.88 8.59
CA LEU A 406 -0.10 -17.18 9.46
C LEU A 406 -0.80 -16.19 10.40
N VAL A 407 -1.74 -15.39 9.89
CA VAL A 407 -2.53 -14.49 10.73
C VAL A 407 -3.43 -15.29 11.68
N ARG A 408 -4.03 -16.39 11.20
CA ARG A 408 -4.83 -17.29 12.06
C ARG A 408 -3.97 -18.05 13.05
N SER A 409 -2.73 -18.42 12.74
CA SER A 409 -1.82 -19.04 13.73
C SER A 409 -1.32 -18.03 14.75
N TRP A 410 -1.09 -16.77 14.36
CA TRP A 410 -0.79 -15.67 15.27
C TRP A 410 -1.99 -15.32 16.18
N LEU A 411 -3.20 -15.21 15.61
CA LEU A 411 -4.44 -15.01 16.36
C LEU A 411 -4.76 -16.21 17.26
N ARG A 412 -4.51 -17.45 16.81
CA ARG A 412 -4.62 -18.66 17.65
C ARG A 412 -3.58 -18.68 18.77
N ARG A 413 -2.35 -18.20 18.54
CA ARG A 413 -1.35 -18.06 19.61
C ARG A 413 -1.80 -17.04 20.65
N ARG A 414 -2.42 -15.93 20.21
CA ARG A 414 -3.00 -14.92 21.09
C ARG A 414 -4.20 -15.46 21.88
N ALA A 415 -5.09 -16.21 21.22
CA ALA A 415 -6.19 -16.90 21.87
C ALA A 415 -5.72 -18.02 22.83
N ASN A 416 -4.65 -18.74 22.49
CA ASN A 416 -4.03 -19.74 23.37
C ASN A 416 -3.37 -19.09 24.60
N LEU A 417 -2.80 -17.89 24.45
CA LEU A 417 -2.26 -17.12 25.58
C LEU A 417 -3.39 -16.69 26.54
N ASP A 418 -4.55 -16.30 26.01
CA ASP A 418 -5.74 -16.03 26.81
C ASP A 418 -6.29 -17.31 27.46
N GLN A 419 -6.35 -18.45 26.75
CA GLN A 419 -6.71 -19.74 27.34
C GLN A 419 -5.76 -20.18 28.45
N GLN A 420 -4.45 -19.96 28.31
CA GLN A 420 -3.47 -20.26 29.36
C GLN A 420 -3.60 -19.32 30.57
N ARG A 421 -3.99 -18.06 30.34
CA ARG A 421 -4.34 -17.12 31.42
C ARG A 421 -5.58 -17.56 32.17
N VAL A 422 -6.62 -17.99 31.44
CA VAL A 422 -7.86 -18.53 32.03
C VAL A 422 -7.58 -19.82 32.81
N ARG A 423 -6.78 -20.75 32.28
CA ARG A 423 -6.34 -21.97 33.00
C ARG A 423 -5.55 -21.66 34.27
N ARG A 424 -4.70 -20.62 34.27
CA ARG A 424 -3.97 -20.16 35.46
C ARG A 424 -4.87 -19.49 36.50
N LEU A 425 -5.92 -18.79 36.07
CA LEU A 425 -6.86 -18.11 36.97
C LEU A 425 -7.88 -19.08 37.59
N HIS A 426 -8.24 -20.17 36.90
CA HIS A 426 -9.32 -21.04 37.35
C HIS A 426 -8.92 -22.43 37.86
N GLY A 427 -7.67 -22.89 37.74
CA GLY A 427 -7.31 -24.25 38.13
C GLY A 427 -8.03 -25.32 37.28
N HIS A 428 -7.56 -26.57 37.34
CA HIS A 428 -7.91 -27.69 36.43
C HIS A 428 -9.28 -27.60 35.73
N VAL A 429 -9.24 -27.35 34.41
CA VAL A 429 -10.36 -27.56 33.49
C VAL A 429 -10.00 -28.71 32.58
N ASP A 430 -10.87 -29.73 32.53
CA ASP A 430 -10.71 -30.98 31.79
C ASP A 430 -10.39 -30.76 30.30
N ASP A 431 -9.40 -31.48 29.78
CA ASP A 431 -8.87 -31.29 28.42
C ASP A 431 -9.88 -31.67 27.31
N ASN A 432 -10.93 -32.44 27.62
CA ASN A 432 -11.95 -32.85 26.66
C ASN A 432 -13.03 -31.77 26.38
N ALA A 433 -13.19 -30.77 27.25
CA ALA A 433 -14.20 -29.72 27.07
C ALA A 433 -13.79 -28.63 26.04
N ILE A 434 -12.53 -28.63 25.61
CA ILE A 434 -11.95 -27.56 24.77
C ILE A 434 -11.82 -27.96 23.29
N ALA A 435 -12.00 -29.24 22.95
CA ALA A 435 -11.78 -29.75 21.59
C ALA A 435 -12.80 -29.24 20.54
N ASP A 436 -13.99 -28.78 20.95
CA ASP A 436 -15.10 -28.47 20.03
C ASP A 436 -15.37 -26.97 19.78
N PHE A 437 -14.40 -26.09 20.06
CA PHE A 437 -14.55 -24.65 19.74
C PHE A 437 -14.39 -24.36 18.24
N HIS A 438 -15.46 -24.56 17.48
CA HIS A 438 -15.64 -23.97 16.15
C HIS A 438 -16.25 -22.56 16.29
N ILE A 439 -15.42 -21.52 16.17
CA ILE A 439 -15.91 -20.13 16.04
C ILE A 439 -16.63 -20.01 14.69
N VAL A 440 -17.97 -20.01 14.71
CA VAL A 440 -18.81 -19.63 13.56
C VAL A 440 -19.14 -18.16 13.73
N GLU A 441 -18.69 -17.35 12.77
CA GLU A 441 -18.89 -15.90 12.73
C GLU A 441 -20.37 -15.60 12.43
N THR A 442 -21.11 -15.09 13.41
CA THR A 442 -22.52 -14.70 13.27
C THR A 442 -22.64 -13.34 12.58
N ARG A 443 -22.46 -13.30 11.25
CA ARG A 443 -22.92 -12.17 10.43
C ARG A 443 -23.56 -12.66 9.13
N GLY A 444 -24.88 -12.51 9.05
CA GLY A 444 -25.70 -12.91 7.90
C GLY A 444 -27.08 -13.51 8.23
N LEU A 445 -27.57 -13.41 9.47
CA LEU A 445 -28.91 -13.91 9.82
C LEU A 445 -29.98 -12.81 9.66
N PRO A 446 -31.20 -13.15 9.18
CA PRO A 446 -32.30 -12.19 9.05
C PRO A 446 -32.71 -11.59 10.40
N GLY A 447 -33.10 -10.31 10.41
CA GLY A 447 -33.35 -9.49 11.62
C GLY A 447 -34.42 -10.01 12.61
N SER A 448 -35.20 -11.03 12.26
CA SER A 448 -36.15 -11.67 13.19
C SER A 448 -35.49 -12.60 14.21
N LEU A 449 -34.27 -13.09 13.94
CA LEU A 449 -33.51 -13.93 14.87
C LEU A 449 -32.68 -13.12 15.86
N GLU A 450 -32.22 -11.93 15.45
CA GLU A 450 -31.40 -11.02 16.26
C GLU A 450 -32.13 -10.58 17.55
N GLY A 451 -33.44 -10.28 17.45
CA GLY A 451 -34.27 -9.91 18.60
C GLY A 451 -34.46 -11.05 19.62
N ARG A 452 -34.47 -12.32 19.19
CA ARG A 452 -34.56 -13.47 20.11
C ARG A 452 -33.25 -13.72 20.87
N PHE A 453 -32.11 -13.45 20.24
CA PHE A 453 -30.80 -13.58 20.88
C PHE A 453 -30.53 -12.50 21.93
N VAL A 454 -30.96 -11.25 21.67
CA VAL A 454 -30.87 -10.16 22.66
C VAL A 454 -31.71 -10.48 23.90
N GLY A 455 -32.92 -11.02 23.74
CA GLY A 455 -33.78 -11.42 24.86
C GLY A 455 -33.22 -12.59 25.70
N GLN A 456 -32.47 -13.52 25.10
CA GLN A 456 -31.81 -14.61 25.83
C GLN A 456 -30.56 -14.14 26.59
N ARG A 457 -29.81 -13.20 26.03
CA ARG A 457 -28.65 -12.57 26.67
C ARG A 457 -29.04 -11.85 27.97
N GLU A 458 -30.15 -11.12 27.96
CA GLU A 458 -30.66 -10.45 29.17
C GLU A 458 -31.20 -11.42 30.24
N ARG A 459 -31.78 -12.56 29.83
CA ARG A 459 -32.22 -13.61 30.78
C ARG A 459 -31.03 -14.29 31.44
N PHE A 460 -29.98 -14.61 30.69
CA PHE A 460 -28.77 -15.24 31.21
C PHE A 460 -27.98 -14.30 32.13
N GLY A 461 -27.84 -13.02 31.75
CA GLY A 461 -27.23 -11.99 32.60
C GLY A 461 -28.01 -11.70 33.90
N ARG A 462 -29.33 -11.96 33.93
CA ARG A 462 -30.12 -11.92 35.18
C ARG A 462 -29.92 -13.16 36.04
N LEU A 463 -29.69 -14.33 35.44
CA LEU A 463 -29.44 -15.59 36.14
C LEU A 463 -28.05 -15.61 36.80
N CYS A 464 -27.01 -15.16 36.09
CA CYS A 464 -25.66 -15.02 36.65
C CYS A 464 -25.60 -14.00 37.81
N ARG A 465 -26.42 -12.92 37.74
CA ARG A 465 -26.56 -11.96 38.85
C ARG A 465 -27.20 -12.58 40.09
N ARG A 466 -28.15 -13.51 39.94
CA ARG A 466 -28.78 -14.23 41.07
C ARG A 466 -27.86 -15.28 41.69
N LEU A 467 -27.04 -15.97 40.89
CA LEU A 467 -26.24 -17.11 41.37
C LEU A 467 -24.91 -16.73 42.02
N HIS A 468 -24.30 -15.59 41.65
CA HIS A 468 -22.93 -15.26 42.11
C HIS A 468 -22.80 -13.95 42.91
N GLY A 469 -23.90 -13.22 43.14
CA GLY A 469 -23.88 -11.95 43.89
C GLY A 469 -22.86 -10.93 43.34
N ASP A 470 -22.36 -10.00 44.16
CA ASP A 470 -21.39 -8.95 43.77
C ASP A 470 -19.93 -9.42 43.62
N ARG A 471 -19.65 -10.72 43.72
CA ARG A 471 -18.26 -11.25 43.72
C ARG A 471 -17.58 -11.39 42.35
N LEU A 472 -18.29 -11.20 41.23
CA LEU A 472 -17.68 -11.07 39.90
C LEU A 472 -17.58 -9.61 39.48
N SER A 473 -16.41 -9.16 39.00
CA SER A 473 -16.26 -7.81 38.43
C SER A 473 -17.23 -7.61 37.26
N ARG A 474 -17.70 -6.37 37.08
CA ARG A 474 -18.71 -6.00 36.08
C ARG A 474 -18.27 -6.41 34.66
N ASP A 475 -16.99 -6.23 34.36
CA ASP A 475 -16.38 -6.54 33.05
C ASP A 475 -16.45 -8.04 32.70
N LEU A 476 -16.24 -8.94 33.67
CA LEU A 476 -16.31 -10.39 33.45
C LEU A 476 -17.74 -10.89 33.21
N ARG A 477 -18.77 -10.18 33.70
CA ARG A 477 -20.17 -10.57 33.48
C ARG A 477 -20.63 -10.23 32.07
N ASP A 478 -20.16 -9.10 31.53
CA ASP A 478 -20.51 -8.67 30.18
C ASP A 478 -19.77 -9.51 29.13
N ASP A 479 -18.50 -9.87 29.38
CA ASP A 479 -17.72 -10.76 28.51
C ASP A 479 -18.21 -12.22 28.53
N ALA A 480 -18.65 -12.75 29.68
CA ALA A 480 -19.20 -14.10 29.77
C ALA A 480 -20.55 -14.25 29.02
N ALA A 481 -21.33 -13.17 28.93
CA ALA A 481 -22.57 -13.13 28.17
C ALA A 481 -22.34 -13.12 26.64
N ASP A 482 -21.15 -12.70 26.18
CA ASP A 482 -20.76 -12.69 24.77
C ASP A 482 -20.06 -14.00 24.33
N MET A 483 -19.54 -14.82 25.25
CA MET A 483 -18.73 -16.00 24.90
C MET A 483 -19.49 -17.28 24.55
N TYR A 484 -20.75 -17.46 24.96
CA TYR A 484 -21.44 -18.75 24.78
C TYR A 484 -22.82 -18.61 24.15
N VAL A 485 -22.82 -18.50 22.82
CA VAL A 485 -23.96 -18.90 21.99
C VAL A 485 -23.42 -19.66 20.77
N VAL A 486 -23.27 -20.98 20.90
CA VAL A 486 -23.00 -21.89 19.78
C VAL A 486 -23.98 -23.03 19.88
N THR A 487 -24.97 -23.09 18.98
CA THR A 487 -25.84 -24.25 18.82
C THR A 487 -25.20 -25.26 17.88
N VAL A 488 -24.97 -26.47 18.36
CA VAL A 488 -24.48 -27.61 17.59
C VAL A 488 -25.63 -28.18 16.73
N ARG A 489 -25.44 -28.30 15.41
CA ARG A 489 -26.36 -29.04 14.53
C ARG A 489 -25.93 -30.51 14.52
N LYS A 490 -26.78 -31.40 15.03
CA LYS A 490 -26.55 -32.86 15.03
C LYS A 490 -26.52 -33.35 13.58
N GLY A 491 -25.43 -33.99 13.17
CA GLY A 491 -25.29 -34.55 11.83
C GLY A 491 -26.22 -35.73 11.62
N GLU A 492 -27.03 -35.70 10.56
CA GLU A 492 -27.74 -36.88 10.06
C GLU A 492 -26.71 -37.89 9.51
N ARG A 493 -26.67 -39.09 10.10
CA ARG A 493 -26.10 -40.27 9.44
C ARG A 493 -27.20 -40.94 8.65
N SER A 494 -26.90 -41.21 7.38
CA SER A 494 -27.64 -42.08 6.48
C SER A 494 -27.73 -43.52 7.02
N GLY A 495 -28.92 -44.14 6.93
CA GLY A 495 -29.10 -45.59 7.03
C GLY A 495 -30.46 -46.01 7.59
N GLU A 496 -31.35 -46.46 6.70
CA GLU A 496 -32.38 -47.51 6.84
C GLU A 496 -33.11 -47.68 8.19
N ASP A 497 -34.42 -47.38 8.26
CA ASP A 497 -35.53 -48.37 8.22
C ASP A 497 -36.88 -47.76 8.67
N GLY A 498 -37.96 -48.14 7.98
CA GLY A 498 -39.30 -48.42 8.55
C GLY A 498 -40.19 -47.34 9.23
N ARG A 499 -41.25 -46.96 8.51
CA ARG A 499 -42.66 -46.70 8.95
C ARG A 499 -43.04 -45.47 9.79
N ASP A 500 -44.01 -44.74 9.22
CA ASP A 500 -45.18 -44.06 9.80
C ASP A 500 -45.16 -43.65 11.28
N ARG A 501 -45.29 -42.33 11.52
CA ARG A 501 -46.31 -41.77 12.43
C ARG A 501 -46.41 -40.24 12.29
N GLU A 502 -47.62 -39.77 11.99
CA GLU A 502 -48.08 -38.41 12.32
C GLU A 502 -47.93 -38.15 13.83
N GLY A 503 -47.53 -36.93 14.21
CA GLY A 503 -47.43 -36.57 15.62
C GLY A 503 -46.83 -35.19 15.86
N ASN A 504 -47.71 -34.20 15.97
CA ASN A 504 -47.49 -32.89 16.57
C ASN A 504 -46.68 -33.00 17.89
N GLN A 505 -45.45 -32.50 17.97
CA GLN A 505 -44.74 -32.36 19.26
C GLN A 505 -43.93 -31.06 19.38
N SER A 506 -44.43 -30.22 20.27
CA SER A 506 -43.82 -29.11 20.98
C SER A 506 -42.44 -29.44 21.55
N LEU A 507 -41.43 -28.64 21.19
CA LEU A 507 -40.09 -28.66 21.78
C LEU A 507 -40.09 -27.98 23.16
N HIS A 508 -40.27 -28.77 24.21
CA HIS A 508 -39.82 -28.45 25.57
C HIS A 508 -38.75 -29.45 25.99
N GLY A 509 -37.56 -28.97 26.33
CA GLY A 509 -36.48 -29.81 26.87
C GLY A 509 -35.12 -29.14 26.83
N CYS A 510 -34.85 -28.29 27.81
CA CYS A 510 -33.49 -27.88 28.18
C CYS A 510 -32.83 -29.02 28.97
N SER A 511 -31.62 -29.43 28.61
CA SER A 511 -30.67 -29.97 29.58
C SER A 511 -29.28 -29.42 29.29
N LEU A 512 -28.75 -28.66 30.24
CA LEU A 512 -27.34 -28.26 30.33
C LEU A 512 -26.48 -29.50 30.59
N CYS A 513 -25.38 -29.61 29.84
CA CYS A 513 -24.07 -30.02 30.35
C CYS A 513 -23.02 -29.17 29.62
#